data_AF-A0A9E3U230-F1
#
_entry.id   AF-A0A9E3U230-F1
#
_cell.length_a   1.000
_cell.length_b   1.000
_cell.length_c   1.000
_cell.angle_alpha   90.00
_cell.angle_beta   90.00
_cell.angle_gamma   90.00
#
_symmetry.space_group_name_H-M   'P 1'
#
loop_
_entity.id
_entity.type
_entity.pdbx_description
1 polymer ?
#
loop_
_entity_poly.entity_id
_entity_poly.type
_entity_poly.pdbx_seq_one_letter_code
_entity_poly.pdbx_strand_id
1 'polypeptide(L)'
;MTLELASYKLRFHEGHVRAVPSRDEAGCLFEGPGVDLRGDDARSVLDLADGVRRWLEAREPGITLRSMSVDLRAPRVLVTLEALEASERPRVLRFDPPYAQELVAAAAELEAQIAVLCARALRRRRDGRAEEGRKPSSA
;
A
#
# COMPACT_ATOMS: atom_id res chain seq x y z
N MET A 1 6.83 -14.87 -9.93
CA MET A 1 6.71 -13.48 -10.41
C MET A 1 6.07 -12.65 -9.32
N THR A 2 6.72 -11.56 -8.93
CA THR A 2 6.19 -10.58 -7.97
C THR A 2 5.30 -9.61 -8.72
N LEU A 3 4.13 -9.28 -8.16
CA LEU A 3 3.17 -8.38 -8.77
C LEU A 3 3.69 -6.93 -8.77
N GLU A 4 3.71 -6.27 -9.92
CA GLU A 4 4.06 -4.84 -9.97
C GLU A 4 2.90 -3.97 -9.45
N LEU A 5 3.20 -3.00 -8.61
CA LEU A 5 2.23 -2.04 -8.07
C LEU A 5 2.25 -0.74 -8.89
N ALA A 6 1.09 -0.14 -9.10
CA ALA A 6 0.97 1.23 -9.63
C ALA A 6 0.94 2.26 -8.50
N SER A 7 0.26 1.94 -7.40
CA SER A 7 0.19 2.79 -6.22
C SER A 7 -0.18 2.00 -4.98
N TYR A 8 0.11 2.55 -3.81
CA TYR A 8 -0.40 2.03 -2.55
C TYR A 8 -0.59 3.14 -1.50
N LYS A 9 -1.43 2.85 -0.51
CA LYS A 9 -1.68 3.71 0.64
C LYS A 9 -1.60 2.90 1.93
N LEU A 10 -0.71 3.31 2.82
CA LEU A 10 -0.59 2.82 4.19
C LEU A 10 -1.40 3.74 5.11
N ARG A 11 -2.24 3.17 5.97
CA ARG A 11 -2.90 3.89 7.07
C ARG A 11 -2.44 3.26 8.37
N PHE A 12 -1.41 3.85 8.97
CA PHE A 12 -0.76 3.32 10.16
C PHE A 12 -1.73 3.22 11.33
N HIS A 13 -2.51 4.28 11.59
CA HIS A 13 -3.50 4.34 12.67
C HIS A 13 -4.70 3.39 12.51
N GLU A 14 -5.10 3.06 11.27
CA GLU A 14 -6.24 2.17 11.00
C GLU A 14 -5.84 0.70 10.82
N GLY A 15 -4.55 0.38 10.76
CA GLY A 15 -4.09 -0.96 10.40
C GLY A 15 -4.56 -1.39 9.01
N HIS A 16 -4.50 -0.48 8.03
CA HIS A 16 -5.03 -0.71 6.67
C HIS A 16 -4.00 -0.40 5.61
N VAL A 17 -3.90 -1.29 4.62
CA VAL A 17 -3.13 -1.06 3.41
C VAL A 17 -4.03 -1.23 2.21
N ARG A 18 -4.05 -0.26 1.30
CA ARG A 18 -4.68 -0.38 -0.01
C ARG A 18 -3.63 -0.36 -1.09
N ALA A 19 -3.68 -1.31 -2.00
CA ALA A 19 -2.74 -1.43 -3.11
C ALA A 19 -3.47 -1.53 -4.45
N VAL A 20 -2.89 -0.94 -5.49
CA VAL A 20 -3.37 -1.03 -6.86
C VAL A 20 -2.27 -1.67 -7.69
N PRO A 21 -2.48 -2.87 -8.26
CA PRO A 21 -1.56 -3.46 -9.22
C PRO A 21 -1.38 -2.56 -10.45
N SER A 22 -0.22 -2.62 -11.09
CA SER A 22 -0.03 -1.96 -12.38
C SER A 22 -0.65 -2.76 -13.52
N ARG A 23 -0.54 -4.09 -13.44
CA ARG A 23 -1.02 -5.02 -14.46
C ARG A 23 -1.79 -6.18 -13.82
N ASP A 24 -2.64 -6.81 -14.63
CA ASP A 24 -3.28 -8.08 -14.29
C ASP A 24 -2.41 -9.30 -14.68
N GLU A 25 -2.92 -10.51 -14.45
CA GLU A 25 -2.21 -11.75 -14.77
C GLU A 25 -2.04 -11.98 -16.29
N ALA A 26 -2.85 -11.33 -17.14
CA ALA A 26 -2.71 -11.35 -18.59
C ALA A 26 -1.66 -10.33 -19.09
N GLY A 27 -1.10 -9.51 -18.19
CA GLY A 27 -0.16 -8.45 -18.51
C GLY A 27 -0.82 -7.17 -19.02
N CYS A 28 -2.15 -7.10 -19.03
CA CYS A 28 -2.91 -5.90 -19.37
C CYS A 28 -2.88 -4.89 -18.21
N LEU A 29 -3.23 -3.64 -18.47
CA LEU A 29 -3.39 -2.64 -17.41
C LEU A 29 -4.45 -3.10 -16.42
N PHE A 30 -4.18 -2.98 -15.13
CA PHE A 30 -5.15 -3.38 -14.11
C PHE A 30 -6.32 -2.38 -14.05
N GLU A 31 -7.53 -2.85 -14.36
CA GLU A 31 -8.77 -2.04 -14.35
C GLU A 31 -9.71 -2.38 -13.18
N GLY A 32 -9.31 -3.30 -12.30
CA GLY A 32 -10.13 -3.76 -11.17
C GLY A 32 -10.13 -2.82 -9.96
N PRO A 33 -10.99 -3.10 -8.96
CA PRO A 33 -10.88 -2.42 -7.67
C PRO A 33 -9.57 -2.81 -6.97
N GLY A 34 -8.96 -1.82 -6.32
CA GLY A 34 -7.76 -2.04 -5.50
C GLY A 34 -7.93 -3.16 -4.46
N VAL A 35 -6.80 -3.67 -3.98
CA VAL A 35 -6.78 -4.66 -2.90
C VAL A 35 -6.66 -3.93 -1.58
N ASP A 36 -7.61 -4.20 -0.68
CA ASP A 36 -7.58 -3.75 0.70
C ASP A 36 -7.09 -4.91 1.58
N LEU A 37 -5.97 -4.71 2.27
CA LEU A 37 -5.38 -5.61 3.25
C LEU A 37 -5.75 -5.12 4.66
N ARG A 38 -6.18 -6.03 5.53
CA ARG A 38 -6.63 -5.75 6.90
C ARG A 38 -6.13 -6.86 7.85
N GLY A 39 -6.18 -6.60 9.16
CA GLY A 39 -5.78 -7.59 10.16
C GLY A 39 -4.30 -7.97 10.04
N ASP A 40 -4.01 -9.25 10.16
CA ASP A 40 -2.63 -9.77 10.16
C ASP A 40 -1.86 -9.44 8.87
N ASP A 41 -2.53 -9.43 7.73
CA ASP A 41 -1.92 -9.06 6.45
C ASP A 41 -1.43 -7.61 6.48
N ALA A 42 -2.26 -6.68 6.95
CA ALA A 42 -1.87 -5.28 7.07
C ALA A 42 -0.79 -5.09 8.13
N ARG A 43 -0.90 -5.77 9.28
CA ARG A 43 0.11 -5.72 10.34
C ARG A 43 1.47 -6.15 9.81
N SER A 44 1.54 -7.28 9.10
CA SER A 44 2.79 -7.78 8.52
C SER A 44 3.47 -6.80 7.56
N VAL A 45 2.70 -5.94 6.87
CA VAL A 45 3.24 -4.87 6.02
C VAL A 45 3.72 -3.69 6.86
N LEU A 46 2.92 -3.26 7.84
CA LEU A 46 3.21 -2.08 8.65
C LEU A 46 4.40 -2.28 9.59
N ASP A 47 4.66 -3.51 10.01
CA ASP A 47 5.84 -3.90 10.80
C ASP A 47 7.15 -3.77 10.00
N LEU A 48 7.08 -3.79 8.65
CA LEU A 48 8.23 -3.60 7.76
C LEU A 48 8.50 -2.12 7.42
N ALA A 49 7.78 -1.18 8.04
CA ALA A 49 7.89 0.25 7.75
C ALA A 49 9.12 0.92 8.39
N ASP A 50 10.02 0.18 9.04
CA ASP A 50 11.18 0.74 9.75
C ASP A 50 12.11 1.56 8.85
N GLY A 51 12.35 1.12 7.62
CA GLY A 51 13.16 1.88 6.66
C GLY A 51 12.56 3.26 6.36
N VAL A 52 11.24 3.30 6.13
CA VAL A 52 10.47 4.53 5.93
C VAL A 52 10.51 5.43 7.17
N ARG A 53 10.30 4.86 8.36
CA ARG A 53 10.33 5.60 9.63
C ARG A 53 11.69 6.25 9.85
N ARG A 54 12.77 5.49 9.71
CA ARG A 54 14.15 6.01 9.88
C ARG A 54 14.48 7.09 8.86
N TRP A 55 14.07 6.91 7.60
CA TRP A 55 14.32 7.90 6.55
C TRP A 55 13.63 9.24 6.85
N LEU A 56 12.38 9.18 7.35
CA LEU A 56 11.60 10.36 7.71
C LEU A 56 12.10 11.01 9.00
N GLU A 57 12.38 10.23 10.04
CA GLU A 57 12.89 10.72 11.34
C GLU A 57 14.22 11.48 11.19
N ALA A 58 15.09 11.04 10.27
CA ALA A 58 16.35 11.73 9.97
C ALA A 58 16.15 13.15 9.38
N ARG A 59 14.96 13.46 8.85
CA ARG A 59 14.63 14.75 8.21
C ARG A 59 13.65 15.56 9.03
N GLU A 60 12.72 14.90 9.69
CA GLU A 60 11.70 15.48 10.55
C GLU A 60 11.67 14.67 11.87
N PRO A 61 12.49 15.06 12.87
CA PRO A 61 12.55 14.33 14.12
C PRO A 61 11.26 14.44 14.95
N GLY A 62 10.94 13.39 15.70
CA GLY A 62 9.80 13.35 16.62
C GLY A 62 8.44 13.22 15.93
N ILE A 63 8.40 12.80 14.67
CA ILE A 63 7.15 12.64 13.95
C ILE A 63 6.45 11.33 14.28
N THR A 64 5.12 11.34 14.22
CA THR A 64 4.32 10.12 14.19
C THR A 64 3.59 10.02 12.86
N LEU A 65 3.70 8.88 12.17
CA LEU A 65 3.10 8.67 10.86
C LEU A 65 1.62 8.30 11.00
N ARG A 66 0.75 9.05 10.32
CA ARG A 66 -0.68 8.74 10.23
C ARG A 66 -1.01 7.92 8.99
N SER A 67 -0.51 8.36 7.83
CA SER A 67 -0.69 7.66 6.56
C SER A 67 0.41 8.00 5.56
N MET A 68 0.64 7.12 4.60
CA MET A 68 1.55 7.34 3.47
C MET A 68 0.87 6.89 2.18
N SER A 69 0.91 7.70 1.13
CA SER A 69 0.39 7.37 -0.20
C SER A 69 1.52 7.49 -1.21
N VAL A 70 1.71 6.44 -2.03
CA VAL A 70 2.78 6.33 -3.01
C VAL A 70 2.18 6.12 -4.38
N ASP A 71 2.56 6.97 -5.34
CA ASP A 71 2.32 6.77 -6.77
C ASP A 71 3.64 6.38 -7.42
N LEU A 72 3.72 5.16 -7.97
CA LEU A 72 4.93 4.62 -8.60
C LEU A 72 5.01 4.96 -10.10
N ARG A 73 3.90 5.37 -10.73
CA ARG A 73 3.89 5.77 -12.14
C ARG A 73 4.35 7.21 -12.32
N ALA A 74 3.90 8.08 -11.42
CA ALA A 74 4.35 9.45 -11.30
C ALA A 74 5.01 9.61 -9.93
N PRO A 75 6.32 9.26 -9.79
CA PRO A 75 7.00 9.00 -8.52
C PRO A 75 6.79 10.15 -7.54
N ARG A 76 5.81 9.98 -6.67
CA ARG A 76 5.38 10.95 -5.67
C ARG A 76 4.98 10.22 -4.42
N VAL A 77 5.42 10.76 -3.27
CA VAL A 77 5.02 10.25 -1.96
C VAL A 77 4.38 11.38 -1.17
N LEU A 78 3.20 11.12 -0.63
CA LEU A 78 2.53 11.98 0.34
C LEU A 78 2.55 11.29 1.70
N VAL A 79 3.09 11.95 2.71
CA VAL A 79 3.11 11.48 4.09
C VAL A 79 2.25 12.41 4.92
N THR A 80 1.24 11.86 5.58
CA THR A 80 0.45 12.58 6.58
C THR A 80 0.96 12.20 7.96
N LEU A 81 1.27 13.21 8.76
CA LEU A 81 1.70 13.05 10.14
C LEU A 81 0.49 13.15 11.08
N GLU A 82 0.59 12.51 12.24
CA GLU A 82 -0.34 12.77 13.33
C GLU A 82 -0.19 14.22 13.81
N ALA A 83 -1.30 14.79 14.29
CA ALA A 83 -1.26 16.06 15.01
C ALA A 83 -0.67 15.81 16.41
N LEU A 84 0.20 16.70 16.91
CA LEU A 84 0.76 16.53 18.25
C LEU A 84 -0.30 16.82 19.32
N GLU A 85 -1.21 17.73 19.00
CA GLU A 85 -2.37 18.11 19.83
C GLU A 85 -3.67 17.94 19.03
N ALA A 86 -4.77 17.61 19.70
CA ALA A 86 -6.07 17.41 19.04
C ALA A 86 -6.59 18.66 18.29
N SER A 87 -6.13 19.85 18.68
CA SER A 87 -6.46 21.13 18.04
C SER A 87 -5.59 21.47 16.82
N GLU A 88 -4.49 20.74 16.60
CA GLU A 88 -3.60 20.97 15.48
C GLU A 88 -4.10 20.32 14.19
N ARG A 89 -3.86 20.99 13.06
CA ARG A 89 -4.16 20.41 11.75
C ARG A 89 -3.11 19.36 11.40
N PRO A 90 -3.51 18.18 10.89
CA PRO A 90 -2.56 17.21 10.37
C PRO A 90 -1.63 17.85 9.33
N ARG A 91 -0.33 17.63 9.49
CA ARG A 91 0.69 18.07 8.53
C ARG A 91 0.79 17.05 7.40
N VAL A 92 0.94 17.55 6.17
CA VAL A 92 1.20 16.72 4.99
C VAL A 92 2.54 17.11 4.41
N LEU A 93 3.45 16.15 4.35
CA LEU A 93 4.71 16.26 3.64
C LEU A 93 4.52 15.69 2.23
N ARG A 94 5.05 16.41 1.25
CA ARG A 94 5.04 15.98 -0.15
C ARG A 94 6.48 15.81 -0.61
N PHE A 95 6.78 14.64 -1.14
CA PHE A 95 8.05 14.32 -1.75
C PHE A 95 7.84 14.06 -3.24
N ASP A 96 8.50 14.86 -4.05
CA ASP A 96 8.70 14.63 -5.48
C ASP A 96 10.16 14.15 -5.69
N PRO A 97 10.56 13.72 -6.91
CA PRO A 97 11.93 13.29 -7.16
C PRO A 97 12.96 14.41 -6.88
N PRO A 98 14.15 14.08 -6.37
CA PRO A 98 14.67 12.72 -6.14
C PRO A 98 14.18 12.06 -4.84
N TYR A 99 13.68 12.85 -3.87
CA TYR A 99 13.32 12.33 -2.54
C TYR A 99 12.22 11.27 -2.54
N ALA A 100 11.27 11.37 -3.48
CA ALA A 100 10.28 10.32 -3.68
C ALA A 100 10.93 8.95 -3.99
N GLN A 101 12.00 8.94 -4.79
CA GLN A 101 12.71 7.71 -5.16
C GLN A 101 13.49 7.13 -3.98
N GLU A 102 14.15 8.00 -3.19
CA GLU A 102 14.82 7.58 -1.96
C GLU A 102 13.85 6.95 -0.96
N LEU A 103 12.68 7.57 -0.78
CA LEU A 103 11.66 7.08 0.14
C LEU A 103 11.01 5.78 -0.34
N VAL A 104 10.81 5.62 -1.65
CA VAL A 104 10.39 4.34 -2.26
C VAL A 104 11.48 3.27 -2.06
N ALA A 105 12.76 3.61 -2.23
CA ALA A 105 13.85 2.68 -1.96
C ALA A 105 13.88 2.25 -0.47
N ALA A 106 13.62 3.18 0.46
CA ALA A 106 13.47 2.87 1.88
C ALA A 106 12.23 2.01 2.20
N ALA A 107 11.25 1.96 1.29
CA ALA A 107 10.04 1.16 1.38
C ALA A 107 10.14 -0.18 0.60
N ALA A 108 11.31 -0.56 0.06
CA ALA A 108 11.41 -1.72 -0.82
C ALA A 108 10.90 -3.04 -0.19
N GLU A 109 11.21 -3.27 1.10
CA GLU A 109 10.81 -4.50 1.80
C GLU A 109 9.29 -4.56 2.03
N LEU A 110 8.68 -3.46 2.50
CA LEU A 110 7.23 -3.42 2.68
C LEU A 110 6.49 -3.48 1.33
N GLU A 111 7.05 -2.87 0.27
CA GLU A 111 6.47 -2.91 -1.08
C GLU A 111 6.44 -4.34 -1.64
N ALA A 112 7.53 -5.10 -1.46
CA ALA A 112 7.59 -6.51 -1.83
C ALA A 112 6.53 -7.34 -1.09
N GLN A 113 6.33 -7.08 0.21
CA GLN A 113 5.30 -7.77 1.00
C GLN A 113 3.88 -7.41 0.52
N ILE A 114 3.63 -6.14 0.21
CA ILE A 114 2.35 -5.70 -0.37
C ILE A 114 2.07 -6.45 -1.68
N ALA A 115 3.07 -6.53 -2.57
CA ALA A 115 2.92 -7.23 -3.84
C ALA A 115 2.55 -8.71 -3.66
N VAL A 116 3.20 -9.41 -2.73
CA VAL A 116 2.89 -10.81 -2.40
C VAL A 116 1.46 -10.98 -1.89
N LEU A 117 1.06 -10.17 -0.91
CA LEU A 117 -0.27 -10.24 -0.31
C LEU A 117 -1.37 -9.83 -1.30
N CYS A 118 -1.10 -8.82 -2.12
CA CYS A 118 -1.99 -8.35 -3.18
C CYS A 118 -2.25 -9.45 -4.21
N ALA A 119 -1.20 -10.12 -4.69
CA ALA A 119 -1.34 -11.26 -5.61
C ALA A 119 -2.16 -12.40 -4.98
N ARG A 120 -1.93 -12.70 -3.71
CA ARG A 120 -2.71 -13.72 -2.98
C ARG A 120 -4.19 -13.35 -2.87
N ALA A 121 -4.51 -12.10 -2.56
CA ALA A 121 -5.89 -11.62 -2.45
C ALA A 121 -6.62 -11.65 -3.79
N LEU A 122 -5.95 -11.27 -4.89
CA LEU A 122 -6.53 -11.32 -6.23
C LEU A 122 -6.85 -12.75 -6.67
N ARG A 123 -5.95 -13.71 -6.41
CA ARG A 123 -6.20 -15.13 -6.67
C ARG A 123 -7.43 -15.63 -5.92
N ARG A 124 -7.55 -15.35 -4.62
CA ARG A 124 -8.73 -15.71 -3.82
C ARG A 124 -10.03 -15.12 -4.36
N ARG A 125 -10.02 -13.86 -4.80
CA ARG A 125 -11.20 -13.20 -5.41
C ARG A 125 -11.65 -13.90 -6.68
N ARG A 126 -10.70 -14.35 -7.51
CA ARG A 126 -10.98 -15.09 -8.74
C ARG A 126 -11.57 -16.47 -8.41
N ASP A 127 -10.93 -17.20 -7.50
CA ASP A 127 -11.34 -18.56 -7.15
C ASP A 127 -12.75 -18.55 -6.52
N GLY A 128 -13.05 -17.58 -5.64
CA GLY A 128 -14.40 -17.41 -5.08
C GLY A 128 -15.47 -17.04 -6.11
N ARG A 129 -15.12 -16.23 -7.13
CA ARG A 129 -16.03 -15.93 -8.26
C ARG A 129 -16.28 -17.17 -9.14
N ALA A 130 -15.28 -18.03 -9.31
CA ALA A 130 -15.42 -19.28 -10.07
C ALA A 130 -16.33 -20.28 -9.35
N GLU A 131 -16.31 -20.31 -8.01
CA GLU A 131 -17.20 -21.12 -7.20
C GLU A 131 -18.66 -20.60 -7.22
N GLU A 132 -18.88 -19.28 -7.16
CA GLU A 132 -20.22 -18.69 -7.28
C GLU A 132 -20.87 -18.91 -8.65
N GLY A 133 -20.08 -18.95 -9.72
CA GLY A 133 -20.54 -19.26 -11.09
C GLY A 133 -20.86 -20.74 -11.33
N ARG A 134 -20.45 -21.63 -10.42
CA ARG A 134 -20.66 -23.09 -10.50
C ARG A 134 -21.84 -23.56 -9.65
N LYS A 135 -22.93 -22.77 -9.56
CA LYS A 135 -24.19 -23.30 -9.04
C LYS A 135 -24.80 -24.26 -10.09
N PRO A 136 -25.17 -25.49 -9.72
CA PRO A 136 -25.74 -26.43 -10.68
C PRO A 136 -27.09 -25.89 -11.18
N SER A 137 -27.23 -25.80 -12.50
CA SER A 137 -28.52 -25.61 -13.16
C SER A 137 -29.42 -26.74 -12.70
N SER A 138 -30.33 -26.44 -11.78
CA SER A 138 -31.38 -27.36 -11.36
C SER A 138 -32.57 -27.16 -12.29
N ALA A 139 -32.68 -28.02 -13.30
CA ALA A 139 -33.89 -28.54 -13.95
C ALA A 139 -33.52 -29.16 -15.30
#